data_AF-A0A8T0H510-F1
#
_entry.id   AF-A0A8T0H510-F1
#
_cell.length_a   1.000
_cell.length_b   1.000
_cell.length_c   1.000
_cell.angle_alpha   90.00
_cell.angle_beta   90.00
_cell.angle_gamma   90.00
#
_symmetry.space_group_name_H-M   'P 1'
#
loop_
_entity.id
_entity.type
_entity.pdbx_description
1 polymer ?
#
loop_
_entity_poly.entity_id
_entity_poly.type
_entity_poly.pdbx_seq_one_letter_code
_entity_poly.pdbx_strand_id
1 'polypeptide(L)'
;MMGEFDSFRELSDKQFEKVRVMAETNPNLKKTLELYEKMSGRNLSESARKAQEENDRRWDIMVADQEKLAEELQPKTMGAFSDMLLKYGFKLPTPVPPEEQSKEGHFADFMNAYGTQGFDLLSEYDMKEATEPKPKCQECRKEAGMRCKQCGEHYCSQECQKSAWPSHKKVCKLVAARGF
;
A
#
# COMPACT_ATOMS: atom_id res chain seq x y z
N MET A 1 4.77 13.79 3.36
CA MET A 1 4.14 13.43 4.64
C MET A 1 4.44 11.98 5.07
N MET A 2 5.43 11.28 4.51
CA MET A 2 5.76 9.90 4.95
C MET A 2 6.62 9.86 6.24
N GLY A 3 7.39 10.91 6.55
CA GLY A 3 8.36 10.88 7.65
C GLY A 3 7.79 10.87 9.08
N GLU A 4 6.53 11.27 9.30
CA GLU A 4 5.91 11.18 10.64
C GLU A 4 5.40 9.77 10.95
N PHE A 5 5.12 8.97 9.91
CA PHE A 5 4.51 7.65 10.04
C PHE A 5 5.50 6.58 10.51
N ASP A 6 6.74 6.66 10.05
CA ASP A 6 7.81 5.73 10.44
C ASP A 6 8.16 5.84 11.93
N SER A 7 7.94 7.02 12.53
CA SER A 7 8.26 7.28 13.94
C SER A 7 7.43 6.44 14.93
N PHE A 8 6.22 6.01 14.56
CA PHE A 8 5.37 5.17 15.41
C PHE A 8 5.70 3.67 15.28
N ARG A 9 6.28 3.26 14.15
CA ARG A 9 6.58 1.85 13.86
C ARG A 9 7.63 1.27 14.81
N GLU A 10 8.57 2.10 15.23
CA GLU A 10 9.67 1.72 16.12
C GLU A 10 9.31 1.82 17.61
N LEU A 11 8.11 2.29 17.95
CA LEU A 11 7.70 2.43 19.34
C LEU A 11 7.34 1.07 19.96
N SER A 12 7.95 0.79 21.11
CA SER A 12 7.47 -0.25 22.02
C SER A 12 6.05 0.06 22.49
N ASP A 13 5.30 -0.95 22.95
CA ASP A 13 3.93 -0.78 23.47
C ASP A 13 3.86 0.30 24.56
N LYS A 14 4.85 0.34 25.44
CA LYS A 14 4.94 1.34 26.52
C LYS A 14 5.17 2.76 26.01
N GLN A 15 5.92 2.92 24.91
CA GLN A 15 6.11 4.24 24.29
C GLN A 15 4.86 4.65 23.52
N PHE A 16 4.21 3.70 22.85
CA PHE A 16 2.99 3.92 22.11
C PHE A 16 1.84 4.37 23.02
N GLU A 17 1.72 3.79 24.21
CA GLU A 17 0.71 4.20 25.20
C GLU A 17 0.93 5.64 25.69
N LYS A 18 2.18 6.08 25.82
CA LYS A 18 2.47 7.49 26.15
C LYS A 18 2.00 8.43 25.04
N VAL A 19 2.15 8.02 23.78
CA VAL A 19 1.66 8.79 22.62
C VAL A 19 0.12 8.86 22.64
N ARG A 20 -0.57 7.78 23.01
CA ARG A 20 -2.04 7.79 23.21
C ARG A 20 -2.49 8.83 24.22
N VAL A 21 -1.86 8.85 25.39
CA VAL A 21 -2.17 9.85 26.44
C VAL A 21 -1.90 11.27 25.93
N MET A 22 -0.79 11.49 25.21
CA MET A 22 -0.49 12.80 24.62
C MET A 22 -1.51 13.22 23.54
N ALA A 23 -2.05 12.26 22.79
CA ALA A 23 -3.04 12.51 21.74
C ALA A 23 -4.39 13.00 22.29
N GLU A 24 -4.75 12.71 23.55
CA GLU A 24 -5.99 13.20 24.16
C GLU A 24 -6.09 14.73 24.17
N THR A 25 -4.93 15.40 24.27
CA THR A 25 -4.83 16.86 24.35
C THR A 25 -4.36 17.51 23.04
N ASN A 26 -4.01 16.71 22.02
CA ASN A 26 -3.50 17.21 20.74
C ASN A 26 -4.30 16.61 19.56
N PRO A 27 -5.24 17.37 18.97
CA PRO A 27 -6.11 16.90 17.89
C PRO A 27 -5.37 16.41 16.63
N ASN A 28 -4.24 17.03 16.29
CA ASN A 28 -3.44 16.62 15.14
C ASN A 28 -2.75 15.28 15.41
N LEU A 29 -2.15 15.13 16.59
CA LEU A 29 -1.53 13.86 17.01
C LEU A 29 -2.56 12.74 17.10
N LYS A 30 -3.76 13.03 17.61
CA LYS A 30 -4.88 12.07 17.64
C LYS A 30 -5.24 11.55 16.27
N LYS A 31 -5.41 12.44 15.29
CA LYS A 31 -5.75 12.05 13.92
C LYS A 31 -4.64 11.19 13.28
N THR A 32 -3.37 11.55 13.50
CA THR A 32 -2.23 10.77 12.99
C THR A 32 -2.13 9.40 13.67
N LEU A 33 -2.37 9.34 14.98
CA LEU A 33 -2.35 8.11 15.75
C LEU A 33 -3.48 7.16 15.35
N GLU A 34 -4.71 7.66 15.20
CA GLU A 34 -5.86 6.88 14.73
C GLU A 34 -5.59 6.28 13.34
N LEU A 35 -4.99 7.08 12.44
CA LEU A 35 -4.60 6.59 11.11
C LEU A 35 -3.51 5.52 11.20
N TYR A 36 -2.50 5.71 12.06
CA TYR A 36 -1.45 4.71 12.27
C TYR A 36 -1.97 3.42 12.91
N GLU A 37 -2.84 3.50 13.90
CA GLU A 37 -3.48 2.35 14.55
C GLU A 37 -4.34 1.56 13.57
N LYS A 38 -5.04 2.26 12.66
CA LYS A 38 -5.78 1.64 11.55
C LYS A 38 -4.86 0.92 10.57
N MET A 39 -3.73 1.53 10.22
CA MET A 39 -2.78 0.97 9.24
C MET A 39 -1.90 -0.16 9.78
N SER A 40 -1.50 -0.07 11.05
CA SER A 40 -0.56 -1.00 11.67
C SER A 40 -1.22 -2.27 12.21
N GLY A 41 -2.55 -2.32 12.25
CA GLY A 41 -3.28 -3.41 12.91
C GLY A 41 -3.11 -3.42 14.43
N ARG A 42 -2.50 -2.40 15.05
CA ARG A 42 -2.39 -2.30 16.51
C ARG A 42 -3.74 -2.14 17.22
N ASN A 43 -4.79 -1.75 16.50
CA ASN A 43 -6.17 -1.73 16.99
C ASN A 43 -6.92 -3.05 16.74
N LEU A 44 -6.24 -4.11 16.26
CA LEU A 44 -6.84 -5.43 16.16
C LEU A 44 -7.17 -5.94 17.56
N SER A 45 -8.34 -6.57 17.70
CA SER A 45 -8.66 -7.30 18.92
C SER A 45 -7.62 -8.39 19.17
N GLU A 46 -7.42 -8.77 20.43
CA GLU A 46 -6.48 -9.85 20.78
C GLU A 46 -6.77 -11.15 20.00
N SER A 47 -8.04 -11.44 19.73
CA SER A 47 -8.45 -12.58 18.91
C SER A 47 -8.01 -12.45 17.45
N ALA A 48 -8.09 -11.26 16.86
CA ALA A 48 -7.65 -11.01 15.49
C ALA A 48 -6.13 -11.09 15.37
N ARG A 49 -5.38 -10.56 16.35
CA ARG A 49 -3.92 -10.70 16.40
C ARG A 49 -3.50 -12.17 16.50
N LYS A 50 -4.11 -12.94 17.41
CA LYS A 50 -3.86 -14.39 17.53
C LYS A 50 -4.17 -15.16 16.25
N ALA A 51 -5.23 -14.78 15.54
CA ALA A 51 -5.55 -15.38 14.25
C ALA A 51 -4.50 -15.04 13.17
N GLN A 52 -3.98 -13.82 13.17
CA GLN A 52 -2.89 -13.42 12.28
C GLN A 52 -1.59 -14.18 12.60
N GLU A 53 -1.18 -14.25 13.87
CA GLU A 53 0.00 -15.00 14.30
C GLU A 53 -0.06 -16.48 13.89
N GLU A 54 -1.25 -17.09 14.00
CA GLU A 54 -1.46 -18.48 13.55
C GLU A 54 -1.43 -18.61 12.02
N ASN A 55 -1.93 -17.63 11.27
CA ASN A 55 -1.81 -17.61 9.81
C ASN A 55 -0.34 -17.46 9.36
N ASP A 56 0.41 -16.54 9.99
CA ASP A 56 1.83 -16.33 9.71
C ASP A 56 2.63 -17.59 10.00
N ARG A 57 2.34 -18.27 11.13
CA ARG A 57 2.96 -19.56 11.46
C ARG A 57 2.70 -20.63 10.40
N ARG A 58 1.47 -20.74 9.88
CA ARG A 58 1.13 -21.70 8.81
C ARG A 58 1.86 -21.37 7.51
N TRP A 59 2.01 -20.07 7.22
CA TRP A 59 2.74 -19.59 6.06
C TRP A 59 4.20 -19.99 6.13
N ASP A 60 4.87 -19.75 7.26
CA ASP A 60 6.26 -20.11 7.48
C ASP A 60 6.49 -21.61 7.31
N ILE A 61 5.60 -22.44 7.87
CA ILE A 61 5.67 -23.90 7.71
C ILE A 61 5.50 -24.30 6.24
N MET A 62 4.52 -23.72 5.55
CA MET A 62 4.27 -24.00 4.12
C MET A 62 5.49 -23.66 3.27
N VAL A 63 6.07 -22.47 3.45
CA VAL A 63 7.27 -22.02 2.71
C VAL A 63 8.45 -22.94 3.00
N ALA A 64 8.71 -23.24 4.27
CA ALA A 64 9.82 -24.12 4.66
C ALA A 64 9.67 -25.54 4.09
N ASP A 65 8.46 -26.07 4.00
CA ASP A 65 8.23 -27.38 3.39
C ASP A 65 8.35 -27.32 1.86
N GLN A 66 7.93 -26.22 1.25
CA GLN A 66 8.06 -26.00 -0.19
C GLN A 66 9.52 -25.88 -0.64
N GLU A 67 10.38 -25.23 0.15
CA GLU A 67 11.82 -25.13 -0.10
C GLU A 67 12.56 -26.46 -0.02
N LYS A 68 12.02 -27.44 0.74
CA LYS A 68 12.59 -28.79 0.85
C LYS A 68 12.22 -29.69 -0.34
N LEU A 69 11.22 -29.31 -1.13
CA LEU A 69 10.79 -30.11 -2.28
C LEU A 69 11.78 -29.93 -3.44
N ALA A 70 12.07 -31.05 -4.12
CA ALA A 70 12.75 -31.02 -5.40
C ALA A 70 11.93 -30.22 -6.43
N GLU A 71 12.59 -29.59 -7.40
CA GLU A 71 11.96 -28.66 -8.35
C GLU A 71 10.82 -29.30 -9.16
N GLU A 72 10.91 -30.59 -9.43
CA GLU A 72 9.88 -31.39 -10.10
C GLU A 72 8.64 -31.65 -9.24
N LEU A 73 8.76 -31.58 -7.91
CA LEU A 73 7.66 -31.76 -6.96
C LEU A 73 7.00 -30.44 -6.56
N GLN A 74 7.56 -29.31 -6.96
CA GLN A 74 6.95 -28.01 -6.70
C GLN A 74 5.63 -27.86 -7.47
N PRO A 75 4.59 -27.24 -6.89
CA PRO A 75 3.33 -27.02 -7.58
C PRO A 75 3.56 -26.06 -8.74
N LYS A 76 3.03 -26.42 -9.90
CA LYS A 76 3.14 -25.64 -11.15
C LYS A 76 1.79 -25.28 -11.75
N THR A 77 0.70 -25.82 -11.19
CA THR A 77 -0.65 -25.61 -11.70
C THR A 77 -1.55 -24.92 -10.66
N MET A 78 -2.61 -24.26 -11.14
CA MET A 78 -3.57 -23.57 -10.26
C MET A 78 -4.19 -24.51 -9.22
N GLY A 79 -4.53 -25.74 -9.62
CA GLY A 79 -5.03 -26.76 -8.71
C GLY A 79 -4.00 -27.16 -7.65
N ALA A 80 -2.74 -27.36 -8.05
CA ALA A 80 -1.68 -27.72 -7.12
C ALA A 80 -1.38 -26.61 -6.09
N PHE A 81 -1.45 -25.33 -6.50
CA PHE A 81 -1.34 -24.20 -5.56
C PHE A 81 -2.52 -24.14 -4.60
N SER A 82 -3.74 -24.39 -5.08
CA SER A 82 -4.93 -24.48 -4.25
C SER A 82 -4.81 -25.60 -3.20
N ASP A 83 -4.43 -26.80 -3.63
CA ASP A 83 -4.24 -27.96 -2.76
C ASP A 83 -3.15 -27.71 -1.71
N MET A 84 -2.06 -27.06 -2.12
CA MET A 84 -0.99 -26.64 -1.21
C MET A 84 -1.54 -25.73 -0.09
N LEU A 85 -2.29 -24.68 -0.42
CA LEU A 85 -2.86 -23.78 0.58
C LEU A 85 -3.88 -24.49 1.50
N LEU A 86 -4.75 -25.32 0.93
CA LEU A 86 -5.74 -26.08 1.70
C LEU A 86 -5.05 -27.06 2.67
N LYS A 87 -3.94 -27.70 2.25
CA LYS A 87 -3.15 -28.60 3.11
C LYS A 87 -2.65 -27.91 4.38
N TYR A 88 -2.26 -26.63 4.31
CA TYR A 88 -1.81 -25.86 5.48
C TYR A 88 -2.94 -25.10 6.18
N GLY A 89 -4.20 -25.39 5.84
CA GLY A 89 -5.37 -24.86 6.53
C GLY A 89 -5.74 -23.42 6.15
N PHE A 90 -5.23 -22.92 5.02
CA PHE A 90 -5.71 -21.68 4.43
C PHE A 90 -7.07 -21.91 3.78
N LYS A 91 -7.92 -20.87 3.79
CA LYS A 91 -9.21 -20.88 3.11
C LYS A 91 -9.13 -19.98 1.89
N LEU A 92 -9.45 -20.54 0.73
CA LEU A 92 -9.62 -19.76 -0.49
C LEU A 92 -11.03 -19.18 -0.53
N PRO A 93 -11.22 -17.88 -0.81
CA PRO A 93 -12.56 -17.31 -0.98
C PRO A 93 -13.25 -17.87 -2.22
N THR A 94 -12.45 -18.10 -3.27
CA THR A 94 -12.92 -18.59 -4.56
C THR A 94 -12.18 -19.88 -4.90
N PRO A 95 -12.87 -21.02 -5.05
CA PRO A 95 -12.23 -22.25 -5.49
C PRO A 95 -11.80 -22.13 -6.95
N VAL A 96 -10.70 -22.80 -7.32
CA VAL A 96 -10.23 -22.85 -8.71
C VAL A 96 -11.22 -23.67 -9.55
N PRO A 97 -11.78 -23.12 -10.65
CA PRO A 97 -12.66 -23.85 -11.56
C PRO A 97 -11.98 -25.12 -12.09
N PRO A 98 -12.70 -26.26 -12.22
CA PRO A 98 -12.12 -27.52 -12.68
C PRO A 98 -11.31 -27.42 -13.98
N GLU A 99 -11.78 -26.61 -14.91
CA GLU A 99 -11.14 -26.34 -16.20
C GLU A 99 -9.78 -25.61 -16.08
N GLU A 100 -9.57 -24.88 -14.99
CA GLU A 100 -8.33 -24.13 -14.72
C GLU A 100 -7.36 -24.88 -13.81
N GLN A 101 -7.79 -25.94 -13.12
CA GLN A 101 -6.94 -26.67 -12.17
C GLN A 101 -5.65 -27.22 -12.78
N SER A 102 -5.71 -27.63 -14.06
CA SER A 102 -4.55 -28.16 -14.79
C SER A 102 -3.70 -27.08 -15.47
N LYS A 103 -4.12 -25.81 -15.42
CA LYS A 103 -3.40 -24.71 -16.07
C LYS A 103 -2.11 -24.42 -15.32
N GLU A 104 -1.00 -24.45 -16.04
CA GLU A 104 0.30 -24.04 -15.50
C GLU A 104 0.35 -22.53 -15.25
N GLY A 105 1.10 -22.11 -14.24
CA GLY A 105 1.32 -20.71 -13.95
C GLY A 105 2.21 -20.47 -12.74
N HIS A 106 2.44 -19.20 -12.42
CA HIS A 106 3.19 -18.83 -11.22
C HIS A 106 2.25 -18.67 -10.02
N PHE A 107 2.78 -18.96 -8.82
CA PHE A 107 2.03 -18.80 -7.59
C PHE A 107 1.50 -17.35 -7.39
N ALA A 108 2.24 -16.34 -7.86
CA ALA A 108 1.79 -14.95 -7.82
C ALA A 108 0.52 -14.73 -8.66
N ASP A 109 0.44 -15.32 -9.86
CA ASP A 109 -0.75 -15.23 -10.71
C ASP A 109 -1.93 -15.96 -10.08
N PHE A 110 -1.67 -17.13 -9.48
CA PHE A 110 -2.66 -17.86 -8.70
C PHE A 110 -3.20 -17.02 -7.54
N MET A 111 -2.33 -16.38 -6.75
CA MET A 111 -2.74 -15.55 -5.61
C MET A 111 -3.53 -14.32 -6.06
N ASN A 112 -3.19 -13.74 -7.21
CA ASN A 112 -3.93 -12.62 -7.78
C ASN A 112 -5.33 -13.03 -8.29
N ALA A 113 -5.48 -14.25 -8.82
CA ALA A 113 -6.75 -14.74 -9.38
C ALA A 113 -7.69 -15.39 -8.34
N TYR A 114 -7.13 -16.18 -7.42
CA TYR A 114 -7.85 -17.08 -6.52
C TYR A 114 -7.50 -16.92 -5.05
N GLY A 115 -6.37 -16.27 -4.77
CA GLY A 115 -5.95 -16.01 -3.41
C GLY A 115 -7.03 -15.26 -2.65
N THR A 116 -6.87 -15.24 -1.34
CA THR A 116 -7.66 -14.33 -0.53
C THR A 116 -7.51 -12.94 -1.11
N GLN A 117 -8.63 -12.26 -1.35
CA GLN A 117 -8.80 -10.85 -1.01
C GLN A 117 -8.43 -10.65 0.49
N GLY A 118 -7.30 -11.17 0.97
CA GLY A 118 -6.76 -11.12 2.32
C GLY A 118 -5.76 -9.97 2.44
N PHE A 119 -5.63 -9.21 1.35
CA PHE A 119 -5.46 -7.77 1.39
C PHE A 119 -6.82 -7.03 1.52
N ASP A 120 -7.96 -7.64 1.86
CA ASP A 120 -9.19 -6.89 2.17
C ASP A 120 -9.24 -6.33 3.60
N LEU A 121 -8.30 -6.69 4.47
CA LEU A 121 -7.95 -5.78 5.57
C LEU A 121 -7.37 -4.44 5.04
N LEU A 122 -7.01 -4.38 3.75
CA LEU A 122 -6.65 -3.20 2.97
C LEU A 122 -7.66 -2.88 1.84
N SER A 123 -8.86 -3.47 1.81
CA SER A 123 -9.97 -3.00 0.93
C SER A 123 -11.05 -2.25 1.72
N GLU A 124 -11.15 -2.48 3.04
CA GLU A 124 -11.66 -1.46 3.97
C GLU A 124 -10.66 -0.30 4.19
N TYR A 125 -9.49 -0.39 3.55
CA TYR A 125 -8.88 0.79 2.97
C TYR A 125 -9.82 1.25 1.86
N ASP A 126 -10.85 1.96 2.30
CA ASP A 126 -11.47 3.06 1.60
C ASP A 126 -10.29 3.97 1.19
N MET A 127 -9.59 3.60 0.11
CA MET A 127 -9.14 4.57 -0.88
C MET A 127 -10.44 5.19 -1.38
N LYS A 128 -11.13 5.95 -0.52
CA LYS A 128 -11.92 7.08 -0.95
C LYS A 128 -11.03 7.71 -1.96
N GLU A 129 -11.47 7.67 -3.22
CA GLU A 129 -10.80 8.30 -4.35
C GLU A 129 -10.11 9.51 -3.76
N ALA A 130 -8.79 9.39 -3.54
CA ALA A 130 -8.08 10.45 -2.87
C ALA A 130 -8.08 11.49 -3.96
N THR A 131 -9.11 12.35 -3.96
CA THR A 131 -9.32 13.37 -4.98
C THR A 131 -7.95 13.97 -5.15
N GLU A 132 -7.30 13.66 -6.28
CA GLU A 132 -5.87 13.91 -6.41
C GLU A 132 -5.70 15.37 -6.03
N PRO A 133 -4.87 15.69 -5.04
CA PRO A 133 -4.85 17.03 -4.48
C PRO A 133 -4.61 17.97 -5.65
N LYS A 134 -5.64 18.75 -6.00
CA LYS A 134 -5.62 19.54 -7.23
C LYS A 134 -4.32 20.34 -7.25
N PRO A 135 -3.55 20.26 -8.34
CA PRO A 135 -2.25 20.89 -8.37
C PRO A 135 -2.40 22.38 -8.06
N LYS A 136 -1.48 22.94 -7.29
CA LYS A 136 -1.50 24.34 -6.89
C LYS A 136 -0.56 25.15 -7.78
N CYS A 137 -0.96 26.37 -8.09
CA CYS A 137 -0.16 27.35 -8.80
C CYS A 137 1.13 27.62 -8.03
N GLN A 138 2.27 27.51 -8.71
CA GLN A 138 3.57 27.73 -8.07
C GLN A 138 3.77 29.18 -7.61
N GLU A 139 3.12 30.15 -8.26
CA GLU A 139 3.23 31.58 -7.93
C GLU A 139 2.32 31.98 -6.76
N CYS A 140 1.02 31.67 -6.84
CA CYS A 140 0.01 32.20 -5.91
C CYS A 140 -0.71 31.13 -5.08
N ARG A 141 -0.35 29.85 -5.24
CA ARG A 141 -0.86 28.69 -4.48
C ARG A 141 -2.36 28.40 -4.61
N LYS A 142 -3.09 29.13 -5.48
CA LYS A 142 -4.48 28.81 -5.89
C LYS A 142 -4.52 27.52 -6.73
N GLU A 143 -5.69 26.93 -6.93
CA GLU A 143 -5.86 25.76 -7.81
C GLU A 143 -5.33 26.07 -9.22
N ALA A 144 -4.50 25.18 -9.76
CA ALA A 144 -3.92 25.30 -11.08
C ALA A 144 -4.90 24.81 -12.14
N GLY A 145 -5.09 25.60 -13.20
CA GLY A 145 -5.89 25.24 -14.37
C GLY A 145 -5.04 24.94 -15.60
N MET A 146 -3.72 25.18 -15.52
CA MET A 146 -2.80 24.98 -16.65
C MET A 146 -1.41 24.57 -16.18
N ARG A 147 -0.62 24.06 -17.12
CA ARG A 147 0.77 23.64 -16.89
C ARG A 147 1.71 24.19 -17.97
N CYS A 148 2.97 24.39 -17.61
CA CYS A 148 4.02 24.75 -18.55
C CYS A 148 4.21 23.63 -19.57
N LYS A 149 4.08 23.93 -20.86
CA LYS A 149 4.19 22.92 -21.94
C LYS A 149 5.56 22.25 -22.03
N GLN A 150 6.60 22.87 -21.46
CA GLN A 150 7.98 22.41 -21.58
C GLN A 150 8.44 21.53 -20.41
N CYS A 151 7.91 21.73 -19.19
CA CYS A 151 8.37 21.01 -17.99
C CYS A 151 7.25 20.57 -17.04
N GLY A 152 5.98 20.88 -17.35
CA GLY A 152 4.84 20.42 -16.57
C GLY A 152 4.52 21.23 -15.30
N GLU A 153 5.27 22.27 -14.95
CA GLU A 153 5.01 23.11 -13.77
C GLU A 153 3.60 23.75 -13.78
N HIS A 154 2.92 23.76 -12.64
CA HIS A 154 1.51 24.11 -12.54
C HIS A 154 1.26 25.60 -12.24
N TYR A 155 0.29 26.19 -12.95
CA TYR A 155 -0.13 27.58 -12.80
C TYR A 155 -1.65 27.71 -12.86
N CYS A 156 -2.20 28.71 -12.15
CA CYS A 156 -3.63 29.02 -12.27
C CYS A 156 -3.96 29.84 -13.52
N SER A 157 -3.00 30.61 -14.05
CA SER A 157 -3.21 31.48 -15.21
C SER A 157 -1.90 31.80 -15.94
N GLN A 158 -2.01 32.35 -17.15
CA GLN A 158 -0.85 32.74 -17.96
C GLN A 158 -0.09 33.92 -17.35
N GLU A 159 -0.77 34.81 -16.63
CA GLU A 159 -0.16 35.92 -15.89
C GLU A 159 0.74 35.39 -14.78
N CYS A 160 0.29 34.40 -14.01
CA CYS A 160 1.10 33.76 -12.97
C CYS A 160 2.32 33.06 -13.57
N GLN A 161 2.16 32.38 -14.72
CA GLN A 161 3.30 31.78 -15.42
C GLN A 161 4.33 32.83 -15.88
N LYS A 162 3.87 33.97 -16.41
CA LYS A 162 4.75 35.07 -16.85
C LYS A 162 5.44 35.78 -15.68
N SER A 163 4.73 35.98 -14.57
CA SER A 163 5.27 36.53 -13.31
C SER A 163 6.38 35.63 -12.75
N ALA A 164 6.14 34.32 -12.72
CA ALA A 164 7.10 33.32 -12.26
C ALA A 164 8.23 33.04 -13.26
N TRP A 165 8.17 33.51 -14.51
CA TRP A 165 9.15 33.17 -15.55
C TRP A 165 10.61 33.46 -15.19
N PRO A 166 10.98 34.60 -14.55
CA PRO A 166 12.36 34.89 -14.18
C PRO A 166 12.99 33.83 -13.26
N SER A 167 12.21 33.28 -12.32
CA SER A 167 12.66 32.20 -11.42
C SER A 167 12.48 30.82 -12.06
N HIS A 168 11.37 30.58 -12.75
CA HIS A 168 11.01 29.32 -13.38
C HIS A 168 11.95 28.93 -14.55
N LYS A 169 12.42 29.88 -15.35
CA LYS A 169 13.21 29.63 -16.59
C LYS A 169 14.44 28.74 -16.36
N LYS A 170 15.11 28.88 -15.21
CA LYS A 170 16.29 28.08 -14.86
C LYS A 170 15.92 26.61 -14.65
N VAL A 171 14.87 26.37 -13.86
CA VAL A 171 14.37 25.02 -13.55
C VAL A 171 13.74 24.38 -14.79
N CYS A 172 12.96 25.14 -15.56
CA CYS A 172 12.29 24.69 -16.77
C CYS A 172 13.26 24.06 -17.77
N LYS A 173 14.42 24.67 -17.99
CA LYS A 173 15.47 24.14 -18.89
C LYS A 173 16.06 22.81 -18.38
N LEU A 174 16.28 22.69 -17.08
CA LEU A 174 16.86 21.49 -16.47
C LEU A 174 15.90 20.29 -16.57
N VAL A 175 14.61 20.54 -16.35
CA VAL A 175 13.58 19.49 -16.44
C VAL A 175 13.34 19.09 -17.89
N ALA A 176 13.27 20.05 -18.82
CA ALA A 176 13.09 19.76 -20.24
C ALA A 176 14.22 18.91 -20.84
N ALA A 177 15.45 19.08 -20.36
CA ALA A 177 16.60 18.30 -20.81
C ALA A 177 16.53 16.82 -20.38
N ARG A 178 15.68 16.47 -19.40
CA ARG A 178 15.55 15.11 -18.86
C ARG A 178 14.48 14.25 -19.54
N GLY A 179 13.74 14.79 -20.51
CA GLY A 179 12.75 14.03 -21.29
C GLY A 179 11.65 13.43 -20.43
N PHE A 180 10.60 14.21 -20.18
CA PHE A 180 9.30 13.69 -19.73
C PHE A 180 8.34 13.63 -20.91
#